data_AF-A0A5K1G2H6-F1
#
_entry.id   AF-A0A5K1G2H6-F1
#
_cell.length_a   1.000
_cell.length_b   1.000
_cell.length_c   1.000
_cell.angle_alpha   90.00
_cell.angle_beta   90.00
_cell.angle_gamma   90.00
#
_symmetry.space_group_name_H-M   'P 1'
#
loop_
_entity.id
_entity.type
_entity.pdbx_description
1 polymer ?
#
loop_
_entity_poly.entity_id
_entity_poly.type
_entity_poly.pdbx_seq_one_letter_code
_entity_poly.pdbx_strand_id
1 'polypeptide(L)'
;DVSASLSKKYPQLYKEGIRNMYFKWRVIAIWAFFSFFQSLILYNFSMAASQKGLNASGKILGLWDLSTMAFTCVVVTVNLRLLMACDLLTRWHHISVFGSILAWFIFIFLYSGIMTPFDRQ
;
A
#
# COMPACT_ATOMS: atom_id res chain seq x y z
N ASP A 1 5.87 -14.76 13.10
CA ASP A 1 6.89 -14.13 13.95
C ASP A 1 7.88 -15.14 14.52
N VAL A 2 7.48 -16.39 14.83
CA VAL A 2 8.40 -17.41 15.38
C VAL A 2 8.24 -18.76 14.70
N SER A 3 9.34 -19.51 14.54
CA SER A 3 9.27 -20.88 14.00
C SER A 3 8.52 -21.81 14.96
N ALA A 4 7.83 -22.82 14.40
CA ALA A 4 7.02 -23.75 15.17
C ALA A 4 7.81 -24.48 16.29
N SER A 5 9.10 -24.74 16.06
CA SER A 5 9.98 -25.36 17.05
C SER A 5 10.30 -24.43 18.22
N LEU A 6 10.49 -23.13 17.97
CA LEU A 6 10.77 -22.15 19.01
C LEU A 6 9.52 -21.82 19.84
N SER A 7 8.35 -21.78 19.18
CA SER A 7 7.06 -21.58 19.85
C SER A 7 6.73 -22.71 20.84
N LYS A 8 7.08 -23.96 20.49
CA LYS A 8 6.91 -25.12 21.38
C LYS A 8 7.88 -25.12 22.58
N LYS A 9 9.07 -24.52 22.41
CA LYS A 9 10.10 -24.42 23.45
C LYS A 9 9.83 -23.30 24.47
N TYR A 10 9.11 -22.25 24.08
CA TYR A 10 8.77 -21.10 24.94
C TYR A 10 7.26 -20.84 24.98
N PRO A 11 6.48 -21.61 25.79
CA PRO A 11 5.03 -21.45 25.88
C PRO A 11 4.58 -20.10 26.46
N GLN A 12 5.52 -19.34 27.05
CA GLN A 12 5.26 -18.00 27.58
C GLN A 12 4.83 -16.99 26.50
N LEU A 13 5.22 -17.18 25.24
CA LEU A 13 4.77 -16.31 24.13
C LEU A 13 3.24 -16.35 23.93
N TYR A 14 2.59 -17.46 24.27
CA TYR A 14 1.13 -17.60 24.13
C TYR A 14 0.35 -16.80 25.20
N LYS A 15 0.99 -16.49 26.33
CA LYS A 15 0.35 -15.71 27.42
C LYS A 15 0.11 -14.25 27.04
N GLU A 16 0.86 -13.71 26.08
CA GLU A 16 0.68 -12.32 25.60
C GLU A 16 -0.65 -12.12 24.85
N GLY A 17 -1.15 -13.18 24.20
CA GLY A 17 -2.48 -13.19 23.56
C GLY A 17 -3.63 -13.18 24.57
N ILE A 18 -3.54 -14.00 25.62
CA ILE A 18 -4.55 -14.08 26.71
C ILE A 18 -4.62 -12.74 27.48
N ARG A 19 -3.52 -12.00 27.56
CA ARG A 19 -3.45 -10.69 28.21
C ARG A 19 -3.96 -9.53 27.33
N ASN A 20 -4.62 -9.86 26.22
CA ASN A 20 -5.26 -8.94 25.26
C ASN A 20 -4.35 -7.77 24.83
N MET A 21 -3.04 -8.01 24.67
CA MET A 21 -2.10 -6.93 24.39
C MET A 21 -2.20 -6.38 22.96
N TYR A 22 -2.69 -7.20 22.02
CA TYR A 22 -2.82 -6.84 20.61
C TYR A 22 -4.10 -6.05 20.29
N PHE A 23 -5.19 -6.26 21.04
CA PHE A 23 -6.50 -5.61 20.79
C PHE A 23 -6.86 -4.54 21.83
N LYS A 24 -5.88 -3.97 22.53
CA LYS A 24 -6.16 -2.79 23.37
C LYS A 24 -6.60 -1.63 22.48
N TRP A 25 -7.62 -0.87 22.91
CA TRP A 25 -8.08 0.34 22.21
C TRP A 25 -6.95 1.33 21.88
N ARG A 26 -5.91 1.39 22.73
CA ARG A 26 -4.73 2.21 22.48
C ARG A 26 -3.95 1.78 21.23
N VAL A 27 -3.83 0.47 20.99
CA VAL A 27 -3.15 -0.07 19.80
C VAL A 27 -3.96 0.31 18.57
N ILE A 28 -5.27 0.07 18.58
CA ILE A 28 -6.17 0.44 17.48
C ILE A 28 -6.07 1.93 17.17
N ALA A 29 -6.07 2.80 18.19
CA ALA A 29 -5.90 4.24 18.02
C ALA A 29 -4.56 4.63 17.37
N ILE A 30 -3.45 3.98 17.77
CA ILE A 30 -2.13 4.20 17.15
C ILE A 30 -2.14 3.77 15.68
N TRP A 31 -2.73 2.62 15.36
CA TRP A 31 -2.85 2.14 13.98
C TRP A 31 -3.71 3.08 13.13
N ALA A 32 -4.83 3.57 13.67
CA ALA A 32 -5.70 4.54 13.00
C ALA A 32 -4.96 5.88 12.74
N PHE A 33 -4.23 6.38 13.74
CA PHE A 33 -3.40 7.58 13.59
C PHE A 33 -2.33 7.39 12.51
N PHE A 34 -1.60 6.27 12.51
CA PHE A 34 -0.64 5.96 11.45
C PHE A 34 -1.28 5.93 10.06
N SER A 35 -2.47 5.35 9.94
CA SER A 35 -3.22 5.33 8.67
C SER A 35 -3.61 6.73 8.21
N PHE A 36 -4.05 7.59 9.13
CA PHE A 36 -4.39 8.98 8.84
C PHE A 36 -3.16 9.77 8.38
N PHE A 37 -2.03 9.64 9.07
CA PHE A 37 -0.78 10.28 8.69
C PHE A 37 -0.29 9.79 7.32
N GLN A 38 -0.34 8.49 7.06
CA GLN A 38 0.02 7.92 5.77
C GLN A 38 -0.84 8.51 4.64
N SER A 39 -2.16 8.60 4.83
CA SER A 39 -3.07 9.21 3.85
C SER A 39 -2.73 10.68 3.60
N LEU A 40 -2.44 11.44 4.66
CA LEU A 40 -2.09 12.86 4.55
C LEU A 40 -0.80 13.06 3.76
N ILE A 41 0.22 12.23 4.00
CA ILE A 41 1.50 12.28 3.28
C ILE A 41 1.28 11.98 1.80
N LEU A 42 0.53 10.93 1.47
CA LEU A 42 0.25 10.56 0.08
C LEU A 42 -0.54 11.63 -0.67
N TYR A 43 -1.52 12.24 -0.01
CA TYR A 43 -2.27 13.36 -0.59
C TYR A 43 -1.37 14.57 -0.88
N ASN A 44 -0.58 15.01 0.10
CA ASN A 44 0.35 16.12 -0.07
C ASN A 44 1.41 15.82 -1.15
N PHE A 45 1.91 14.59 -1.20
CA PHE A 45 2.85 14.14 -2.22
C PHE A 45 2.23 14.23 -3.62
N SER A 46 1.02 13.72 -3.81
CA SER A 46 0.33 13.78 -5.11
C SER A 46 0.03 15.22 -5.53
N MET A 47 -0.41 16.06 -4.59
CA MET A 47 -0.64 17.50 -4.84
C MET A 47 0.66 18.24 -5.21
N ALA A 48 1.76 17.99 -4.48
CA ALA A 48 3.06 18.59 -4.78
C ALA A 48 3.62 18.13 -6.14
N ALA A 49 3.40 16.87 -6.49
CA ALA A 49 3.75 16.33 -7.80
C ALA A 49 2.92 16.97 -8.92
N SER A 50 1.64 17.26 -8.69
CA SER A 50 0.79 17.98 -9.65
C SER A 50 1.26 19.40 -9.94
N GLN A 51 1.69 20.13 -8.90
CA GLN A 51 2.17 21.51 -9.06
C GLN A 51 3.45 21.59 -9.91
N LYS A 52 4.26 20.51 -9.91
CA LYS A 52 5.50 20.40 -10.68
C LYS A 52 5.33 19.60 -11.98
N GLY A 53 4.22 18.86 -12.11
CA GLY A 53 3.94 17.91 -13.17
C GLY A 53 3.40 18.60 -14.41
N LEU A 54 4.29 19.23 -15.18
CA LEU A 54 4.02 19.52 -16.59
C LEU A 54 4.21 18.22 -17.35
N ASN A 55 3.19 17.79 -18.09
CA ASN A 55 3.32 16.64 -18.98
C ASN A 55 4.41 16.93 -20.03
N ALA A 56 5.03 15.92 -20.66
CA ALA A 56 6.10 16.14 -21.65
C ALA A 56 5.68 17.04 -22.84
N SER A 57 4.37 17.20 -23.06
CA SER A 57 3.76 18.13 -24.03
C SER A 57 3.31 19.48 -23.44
N GLY A 58 3.71 19.83 -22.20
CA GLY A 58 3.37 21.09 -21.54
C GLY A 58 1.92 21.21 -21.05
N LYS A 59 1.15 20.10 -21.03
CA LYS A 59 -0.23 20.08 -20.53
C LYS A 59 -0.27 19.87 -19.01
N ILE A 60 -1.25 20.52 -18.38
CA ILE A 60 -1.59 20.33 -16.97
C ILE A 60 -2.19 18.93 -16.80
N LEU A 61 -1.75 18.20 -15.77
CA LEU A 61 -2.29 16.89 -15.41
C LEU A 61 -3.77 17.03 -15.02
N GLY A 62 -4.62 16.15 -15.57
CA GLY A 62 -6.04 16.13 -15.23
C GLY A 62 -6.28 15.60 -13.81
N LEU A 63 -7.50 15.81 -13.29
CA LEU A 63 -7.91 15.26 -12.00
C LEU A 63 -7.84 13.72 -11.98
N TRP A 64 -8.15 13.08 -13.11
CA TRP A 64 -8.05 11.63 -13.28
C TRP A 64 -6.59 11.14 -13.27
N ASP A 65 -5.66 11.90 -13.85
CA ASP A 65 -4.24 11.58 -13.81
C ASP A 65 -3.69 11.67 -12.38
N LEU A 66 -4.06 12.74 -11.67
CA LEU A 66 -3.70 12.94 -10.26
C LEU A 66 -4.21 11.79 -9.39
N SER A 67 -5.45 11.38 -9.62
CA SER A 67 -6.11 10.31 -8.87
C SER A 67 -5.45 8.95 -9.14
N THR A 68 -5.10 8.67 -10.40
CA THR A 68 -4.38 7.44 -10.81
C THR A 68 -2.97 7.41 -10.22
N MET A 69 -2.28 8.55 -10.20
CA MET A 69 -0.97 8.70 -9.55
C MET A 69 -1.06 8.46 -8.05
N ALA A 70 -1.99 9.13 -7.35
CA ALA A 70 -2.20 8.98 -5.91
C ALA A 70 -2.49 7.51 -5.55
N PHE A 71 -3.36 6.85 -6.33
CA PHE A 71 -3.71 5.45 -6.11
C PHE A 71 -2.49 4.53 -6.33
N THR A 72 -1.68 4.79 -7.34
CA THR A 72 -0.43 4.03 -7.58
C THR A 72 0.53 4.16 -6.39
N CYS A 73 0.69 5.36 -5.82
CA CYS A 73 1.48 5.54 -4.61
C CYS A 73 0.91 4.76 -3.42
N VAL A 74 -0.42 4.72 -3.26
CA VAL A 74 -1.09 3.92 -2.21
C VAL A 74 -0.78 2.44 -2.38
N VAL A 75 -0.99 1.88 -3.58
CA VAL A 75 -0.77 0.45 -3.87
C VAL A 75 0.67 0.06 -3.54
N VAL A 76 1.65 0.84 -3.99
CA VAL A 76 3.07 0.57 -3.73
C VAL A 76 3.39 0.66 -2.23
N THR A 77 2.92 1.72 -1.56
CA THR A 77 3.22 1.95 -0.14
C THR A 77 2.60 0.88 0.76
N VAL A 78 1.36 0.46 0.49
CA VAL A 78 0.69 -0.59 1.27
C VAL A 78 1.36 -1.95 1.08
N ASN A 79 1.72 -2.29 -0.17
CA ASN A 79 2.45 -3.53 -0.45
C ASN A 79 3.84 -3.56 0.21
N LEU A 80 4.57 -2.42 0.20
CA LEU A 80 5.85 -2.30 0.88
C LEU A 80 5.70 -2.39 2.40
N ARG A 81 4.69 -1.73 2.97
CA ARG A 81 4.39 -1.80 4.42
C ARG A 81 4.03 -3.22 4.84
N LEU A 82 3.27 -3.94 4.01
CA LEU A 82 2.95 -5.35 4.25
C LEU A 82 4.22 -6.20 4.24
N LEU A 83 5.11 -6.00 3.28
CA LEU A 83 6.39 -6.70 3.19
C LEU A 83 7.26 -6.46 4.44
N MET A 84 7.30 -5.22 4.94
CA MET A 84 8.02 -4.87 6.17
C MET A 84 7.39 -5.44 7.44
N ALA A 85 6.07 -5.66 7.46
CA ALA A 85 5.36 -6.22 8.60
C ALA A 85 5.47 -7.76 8.68
N CYS A 86 5.93 -8.43 7.63
CA CYS A 86 6.07 -9.88 7.60
C CYS A 86 7.44 -10.32 8.15
N ASP A 87 7.46 -10.91 9.35
CA ASP A 87 8.68 -11.45 9.98
C ASP A 87 9.21 -12.75 9.32
N LEU A 88 8.35 -13.47 8.57
CA LEU A 88 8.69 -14.74 7.91
C LEU A 88 8.48 -14.61 6.41
N LEU A 89 9.50 -14.12 5.70
CA LEU A 89 9.50 -14.01 4.24
C LEU A 89 9.61 -15.38 3.59
N THR A 90 8.46 -16.05 3.40
CA THR A 90 8.39 -17.21 2.51
C THR A 90 8.32 -16.76 1.06
N ARG A 91 8.83 -17.58 0.12
CA ARG A 91 8.88 -17.24 -1.32
C ARG A 91 7.52 -16.83 -1.89
N TRP A 92 6.43 -17.39 -1.37
CA TRP A 92 5.06 -17.05 -1.73
C TRP A 92 4.64 -15.63 -1.39
N HIS A 93 5.11 -15.07 -0.26
CA HIS A 93 4.79 -13.69 0.11
C HIS A 93 5.40 -12.71 -0.88
N HIS A 94 6.64 -12.96 -1.29
CA HIS A 94 7.32 -12.09 -2.25
C HIS A 94 6.63 -12.13 -3.63
N ILE A 95 6.23 -13.33 -4.09
CA ILE A 95 5.46 -13.50 -5.33
C ILE A 95 4.12 -12.78 -5.23
N SER A 96 3.40 -12.88 -4.11
CA SER A 96 2.11 -12.23 -3.93
C SER A 96 2.21 -10.70 -3.92
N VAL A 97 3.21 -10.15 -3.23
CA VAL A 97 3.44 -8.69 -3.15
C VAL A 97 3.84 -8.14 -4.52
N PHE A 98 4.81 -8.77 -5.18
CA PHE A 98 5.25 -8.33 -6.51
C PHE A 98 4.15 -8.53 -7.56
N GLY A 99 3.43 -9.65 -7.48
CA GLY A 99 2.29 -9.94 -8.34
C GLY A 99 1.15 -8.93 -8.20
N SER A 100 0.85 -8.48 -6.98
CA SER A 100 -0.15 -7.43 -6.71
C SER A 100 0.22 -6.10 -7.38
N ILE A 101 1.48 -5.68 -7.24
CA ILE A 101 1.99 -4.46 -7.88
C ILE A 101 1.94 -4.61 -9.42
N LEU A 102 2.42 -5.73 -9.95
CA LEU A 102 2.42 -5.99 -11.39
C LEU A 102 0.99 -6.02 -11.97
N ALA A 103 0.05 -6.67 -11.28
CA ALA A 103 -1.35 -6.72 -11.68
C ALA A 103 -1.99 -5.33 -11.73
N TRP A 104 -1.65 -4.44 -10.79
CA TRP A 104 -2.11 -3.04 -10.81
C TRP A 104 -1.65 -2.30 -12.07
N PHE A 105 -0.37 -2.43 -12.43
CA PHE A 105 0.15 -1.80 -13.66
C PHE A 105 -0.46 -2.39 -14.93
N ILE A 106 -0.63 -3.71 -14.99
CA ILE A 106 -1.31 -4.38 -16.11
C ILE A 106 -2.74 -3.87 -16.24
N PHE A 107 -3.47 -3.74 -15.12
CA PHE A 107 -4.83 -3.24 -15.10
C PHE A 107 -4.93 -1.81 -15.64
N ILE A 108 -4.09 -0.87 -15.18
CA ILE A 108 -4.09 0.50 -15.71
C ILE A 108 -3.77 0.50 -17.21
N PHE A 109 -2.78 -0.29 -17.64
CA PHE A 109 -2.37 -0.31 -19.04
C PHE A 109 -3.48 -0.86 -19.95
N LEU A 110 -4.14 -1.95 -19.54
CA LEU A 110 -5.30 -2.50 -20.24
C LEU A 110 -6.47 -1.51 -20.21
N TYR A 111 -6.79 -0.92 -19.06
CA TYR A 111 -7.85 0.06 -18.93
C TYR A 111 -7.62 1.27 -19.84
N SER A 112 -6.41 1.85 -19.81
CA SER A 112 -6.04 3.00 -20.64
C SER A 112 -5.95 2.65 -22.13
N GLY A 113 -5.56 1.42 -22.48
CA GLY A 113 -5.48 0.95 -23.87
C GLY A 113 -6.83 0.54 -24.47
N ILE A 114 -7.76 0.05 -23.63
CA ILE A 114 -9.14 -0.29 -24.01
C ILE A 114 -10.02 0.95 -24.02
N MET A 115 -9.65 2.03 -23.29
CA MET A 115 -10.34 3.32 -23.36
C MET A 115 -10.14 3.94 -24.76
N THR A 116 -11.09 3.59 -25.62
CA THR A 116 -11.24 3.97 -27.02
C THR A 116 -11.32 5.50 -27.24
N PRO A 117 -11.10 5.98 -28.47
CA PRO A 117 -10.90 7.40 -28.86
C PRO A 117 -12.05 8.39 -28.58
N PHE A 118 -13.08 7.98 -27.85
CA PHE A 118 -14.32 8.73 -27.63
C PHE A 118 -14.25 9.75 -26.48
N ASP A 119 -13.20 9.73 -25.65
CA ASP A 119 -13.01 10.69 -24.55
C ASP A 119 -12.18 11.93 -24.98
N ARG A 120 -12.16 12.21 -26.30
CA ARG A 120 -11.40 13.29 -26.93
C ARG A 120 -12.29 14.45 -27.40
N GLN A 121 -13.50 14.57 -26.86
CA GLN A 121 -14.39 15.73 -27.07
C GLN A 121 -14.31 16.69 -25.88
#